data_AF-A0A3R8QFQ7-F1
#
_entry.id   AF-A0A3R8QFQ7-F1
#
_cell.length_a   1.000
_cell.length_b   1.000
_cell.length_c   1.000
_cell.angle_alpha   90.00
_cell.angle_beta   90.00
_cell.angle_gamma   90.00
#
_symmetry.space_group_name_H-M   'P 1'
#
loop_
_entity.id
_entity.type
_entity.pdbx_description
1 polymer ?
#
loop_
_entity_poly.entity_id
_entity_poly.type
_entity_poly.pdbx_seq_one_letter_code
_entity_poly.pdbx_strand_id
1 'polypeptide(L)'
;MPEIAFVRGDATTPSGKGPKIIAHVCNDLGGWGKGFVLALSRRWPEPERAYRAWHRERAHNDFGLGAVQLVQVDPRTWVANMVGQRGTRTGSKGVPVRYEAIDTALTGLAAHALALGASVHMPRIGCGLAGGKWSRVEPLVTERLTGRGIAVTVYDHGD
;
A
#
# COMPACT_ATOMS: atom_id res chain seq x y z
N MET A 1 20.96 3.72 -8.81
CA MET A 1 19.75 3.43 -8.01
C MET A 1 18.87 2.49 -8.82
N PRO A 2 18.17 1.53 -8.21
CA PRO A 2 17.18 0.73 -8.93
C PRO A 2 16.06 1.63 -9.45
N GLU A 3 15.55 1.36 -10.65
CA GLU A 3 14.36 2.02 -11.20
C GLU A 3 13.09 1.28 -10.76
N ILE A 4 11.93 1.95 -10.83
CA ILE A 4 10.63 1.29 -10.62
C ILE A 4 10.35 0.40 -11.83
N ALA A 5 10.18 -0.90 -11.62
CA ALA A 5 9.75 -1.81 -12.67
C ALA A 5 8.23 -1.71 -12.87
N PHE A 6 7.76 -1.52 -14.09
CA PHE A 6 6.34 -1.55 -14.44
C PHE A 6 6.01 -2.83 -15.20
N VAL A 7 5.00 -3.56 -14.75
CA VAL A 7 4.57 -4.82 -15.38
C VAL A 7 3.06 -4.89 -15.48
N ARG A 8 2.55 -5.64 -16.45
CA ARG A 8 1.12 -6.02 -16.48
C ARG A 8 0.92 -7.28 -15.64
N GLY A 9 -0.02 -7.26 -14.70
CA GLY A 9 -0.32 -8.42 -13.87
C GLY A 9 -1.02 -8.09 -12.56
N ASP A 10 -1.16 -9.10 -11.71
CA ASP A 10 -1.76 -8.97 -10.39
C ASP A 10 -0.68 -8.80 -9.30
N ALA A 11 -0.70 -7.66 -8.60
CA ALA A 11 0.22 -7.41 -7.49
C ALA A 11 0.05 -8.38 -6.31
N THR A 12 -1.08 -9.11 -6.22
CA THR A 12 -1.24 -10.17 -5.22
C THR A 12 -0.40 -11.41 -5.54
N THR A 13 0.05 -11.60 -6.79
CA THR A 13 0.93 -12.69 -7.24
C THR A 13 2.34 -12.17 -7.56
N PRO A 14 3.10 -11.62 -6.60
CA PRO A 14 4.39 -11.04 -6.92
C PRO A 14 5.45 -12.11 -7.27
N SER A 15 6.02 -11.98 -8.46
CA SER A 15 7.15 -12.80 -8.93
C SER A 15 8.48 -12.32 -8.33
N GLY A 16 9.46 -13.22 -8.26
CA GLY A 16 10.82 -12.91 -7.81
C GLY A 16 11.25 -13.71 -6.58
N LYS A 17 12.55 -13.70 -6.29
CA LYS A 17 13.14 -14.40 -5.15
C LYS A 17 13.06 -13.56 -3.88
N GLY A 18 13.19 -14.19 -2.72
CA GLY A 18 13.29 -13.50 -1.43
C GLY A 18 11.96 -13.02 -0.83
N PRO A 19 12.02 -12.37 0.35
CA PRO A 19 10.89 -11.75 1.04
C PRO A 19 10.20 -10.67 0.20
N LYS A 20 8.88 -10.57 0.30
CA LYS A 20 8.05 -9.65 -0.51
C LYS A 20 7.02 -8.93 0.33
N ILE A 21 6.86 -7.63 0.10
CA ILE A 21 5.80 -6.82 0.70
C ILE A 21 4.88 -6.31 -0.41
N ILE A 22 3.58 -6.64 -0.31
CA ILE A 22 2.54 -6.13 -1.19
C ILE A 22 1.94 -4.89 -0.53
N ALA A 23 2.24 -3.69 -1.04
CA ALA A 23 1.80 -2.43 -0.48
C ALA A 23 0.55 -1.90 -1.20
N HIS A 24 -0.42 -1.40 -0.43
CA HIS A 24 -1.62 -0.75 -0.97
C HIS A 24 -2.14 0.35 -0.05
N VAL A 25 -2.98 1.23 -0.58
CA VAL A 25 -3.55 2.37 0.16
C VAL A 25 -4.95 2.05 0.67
N CYS A 26 -5.10 2.16 1.98
CA CYS A 26 -6.34 2.08 2.75
C CYS A 26 -6.88 3.49 3.08
N ASN A 27 -8.16 3.54 3.42
CA ASN A 27 -8.81 4.74 3.97
C ASN A 27 -8.70 4.79 5.50
N ASP A 28 -9.08 5.91 6.09
CA ASP A 28 -9.10 6.11 7.54
C ASP A 28 -10.47 5.84 8.19
N LEU A 29 -11.40 5.19 7.48
CA LEU A 29 -12.75 4.87 7.96
C LEU A 29 -13.01 3.38 8.20
N GLY A 30 -11.98 2.52 8.07
CA GLY A 30 -12.16 1.08 8.19
C GLY A 30 -12.92 0.44 7.01
N GLY A 31 -13.11 1.19 5.92
CA GLY A 31 -13.76 0.70 4.71
C GLY A 31 -12.87 -0.29 3.97
N TRP A 32 -13.42 -1.45 3.61
CA TRP A 32 -12.75 -2.49 2.83
C TRP A 32 -13.81 -3.20 1.99
N GLY A 33 -13.79 -3.04 0.67
CA GLY A 33 -14.87 -3.56 -0.17
C GLY A 33 -14.90 -3.12 -1.64
N LYS A 34 -13.94 -2.32 -2.12
CA LYS A 34 -13.88 -1.93 -3.53
C LYS A 34 -12.43 -1.73 -4.00
N GLY A 35 -12.12 -2.18 -5.22
CA GLY A 35 -10.79 -2.07 -5.81
C GLY A 35 -9.85 -3.18 -5.34
N PHE A 36 -8.56 -2.86 -5.21
CA PHE A 36 -7.48 -3.83 -4.95
C PHE A 36 -7.68 -4.68 -3.69
N VAL A 37 -8.33 -4.11 -2.66
CA VAL A 37 -8.64 -4.82 -1.42
C VAL A 37 -9.48 -6.09 -1.62
N LEU A 38 -10.30 -6.15 -2.68
CA LEU A 38 -11.06 -7.35 -3.02
C LEU A 38 -10.18 -8.47 -3.59
N ALA A 39 -9.14 -8.12 -4.35
CA ALA A 39 -8.15 -9.08 -4.84
C ALA A 39 -7.35 -9.68 -3.68
N LEU A 40 -6.97 -8.85 -2.70
CA LEU A 40 -6.34 -9.31 -1.47
C LEU A 40 -7.25 -10.30 -0.70
N SER A 41 -8.50 -9.93 -0.42
CA SER A 41 -9.41 -10.80 0.35
C SER A 41 -9.79 -12.10 -0.34
N ARG A 42 -9.78 -12.14 -1.69
CA ARG A 42 -9.96 -13.40 -2.43
C ARG A 42 -8.84 -14.39 -2.19
N ARG A 43 -7.64 -13.89 -1.86
CA ARG A 43 -6.46 -14.71 -1.68
C ARG A 43 -6.13 -14.97 -0.22
N TRP A 44 -6.24 -13.97 0.62
CA TRP A 44 -5.92 -14.04 2.05
C TRP A 44 -6.95 -13.25 2.87
N PRO A 45 -7.62 -13.88 3.85
CA PRO A 45 -8.53 -13.15 4.75
C PRO A 45 -7.80 -12.31 5.82
N GLU A 46 -6.52 -12.57 6.08
CA GLU A 46 -5.72 -11.94 7.15
C GLU A 46 -5.62 -10.41 7.02
N PRO A 47 -5.28 -9.82 5.85
CA PRO A 47 -5.09 -8.38 5.74
C PRO A 47 -6.35 -7.58 6.04
N GLU A 48 -7.50 -8.09 5.58
CA GLU A 48 -8.81 -7.47 5.86
C GLU A 48 -9.14 -7.54 7.35
N ARG A 49 -9.00 -8.74 7.95
CA ARG A 49 -9.29 -8.95 9.37
C ARG A 49 -8.42 -8.05 10.25
N ALA A 50 -7.12 -7.97 9.94
CA ALA A 50 -6.16 -7.13 10.66
C ALA A 50 -6.48 -5.63 10.54
N TYR A 51 -6.77 -5.14 9.33
CA TYR A 51 -7.12 -3.74 9.10
C TYR A 51 -8.42 -3.35 9.81
N ARG A 52 -9.45 -4.21 9.75
CA ARG A 52 -10.73 -3.97 10.44
C ARG A 52 -10.57 -3.95 11.95
N ALA A 53 -9.74 -4.83 12.52
CA ALA A 53 -9.41 -4.82 13.95
C ALA A 53 -8.66 -3.54 14.34
N TRP A 54 -7.63 -3.18 13.57
CA TRP A 54 -6.85 -1.97 13.77
C TRP A 54 -7.71 -0.71 13.78
N HIS A 55 -8.62 -0.56 12.82
CA HIS A 55 -9.58 0.55 12.81
C HIS A 55 -10.57 0.48 13.99
N ARG A 56 -11.11 -0.69 14.33
CA ARG A 56 -12.08 -0.84 15.43
C ARG A 56 -11.47 -0.42 16.77
N GLU A 57 -10.20 -0.74 16.98
CA GLU A 57 -9.45 -0.48 18.21
C GLU A 57 -8.68 0.85 18.20
N ARG A 58 -8.94 1.73 17.21
CA ARG A 58 -8.23 3.00 16.98
C ARG A 58 -8.18 3.99 18.14
N ALA A 59 -9.00 3.81 19.16
CA ALA A 59 -8.91 4.62 20.39
C ALA A 59 -7.69 4.25 21.25
N HIS A 60 -7.06 3.09 20.99
CA HIS A 60 -6.00 2.51 21.82
C HIS A 60 -4.80 2.01 21.01
N ASN A 61 -4.71 2.38 19.72
CA ASN A 61 -3.59 2.02 18.86
C ASN A 61 -3.21 3.19 17.93
N ASP A 62 -2.29 2.94 17.01
CA ASP A 62 -1.70 3.91 16.09
C ASP A 62 -2.46 4.11 14.77
N PHE A 63 -3.68 3.58 14.63
CA PHE A 63 -4.47 3.73 13.40
C PHE A 63 -4.71 5.22 13.08
N GLY A 64 -4.18 5.66 11.94
CA GLY A 64 -4.33 7.03 11.48
C GLY A 64 -3.62 7.28 10.16
N LEU A 65 -3.86 8.44 9.55
CA LEU A 65 -3.20 8.83 8.31
C LEU A 65 -1.67 8.76 8.45
N GLY A 66 -1.03 8.10 7.49
CA GLY A 66 0.42 7.88 7.48
C GLY A 66 0.89 6.62 8.18
N ALA A 67 0.02 5.95 8.95
CA ALA A 67 0.38 4.71 9.59
C ALA A 67 0.40 3.54 8.58
N VAL A 68 1.21 2.52 8.88
CA VAL A 68 1.32 1.28 8.10
C VAL A 68 1.23 0.08 9.02
N GLN A 69 0.35 -0.86 8.67
CA GLN A 69 0.26 -2.15 9.34
C GLN A 69 0.79 -3.25 8.41
N LEU A 70 1.80 -3.99 8.86
CA LEU A 70 2.36 -5.12 8.14
C LEU A 70 1.72 -6.42 8.60
N VAL A 71 1.14 -7.19 7.67
CA VAL A 71 0.44 -8.44 7.95
C VAL A 71 1.10 -9.56 7.16
N GLN A 72 1.64 -10.57 7.86
CA GLN A 72 2.21 -11.75 7.19
C GLN A 72 1.08 -12.62 6.62
N VAL A 73 1.17 -12.95 5.33
CA VAL A 73 0.17 -13.77 4.62
C VAL A 73 0.73 -15.10 4.11
N ASP A 74 2.06 -15.19 3.99
CA ASP A 74 2.82 -16.41 3.69
C ASP A 74 4.19 -16.34 4.40
N PRO A 75 4.97 -17.45 4.48
CA PRO A 75 6.28 -17.46 5.14
C PRO A 75 7.27 -16.38 4.65
N ARG A 76 7.11 -15.90 3.42
CA ARG A 76 7.96 -14.86 2.81
C ARG A 76 7.17 -13.73 2.15
N THR A 77 5.88 -13.58 2.46
CA THR A 77 5.03 -12.54 1.87
C THR A 77 4.25 -11.82 2.96
N TRP A 78 4.25 -10.49 2.88
CA TRP A 78 3.48 -9.61 3.74
C TRP A 78 2.61 -8.68 2.91
N VAL A 79 1.51 -8.22 3.49
CA VAL A 79 0.69 -7.13 2.97
C VAL A 79 0.87 -5.92 3.87
N ALA A 80 1.15 -4.77 3.29
CA ALA A 80 1.24 -3.49 3.99
C ALA A 80 -0.03 -2.67 3.77
N ASN A 81 -0.87 -2.60 4.80
CA ASN A 81 -2.05 -1.74 4.84
C ASN A 81 -1.61 -0.31 5.18
N MET A 82 -1.45 0.56 4.18
CA MET A 82 -1.02 1.95 4.38
C MET A 82 -2.21 2.90 4.44
N VAL A 83 -2.41 3.62 5.54
CA VAL A 83 -3.54 4.56 5.68
C VAL A 83 -3.19 5.88 4.99
N GLY A 84 -3.42 5.97 3.68
CA GLY A 84 -3.06 7.12 2.84
C GLY A 84 -4.25 7.94 2.34
N GLN A 85 -5.47 7.58 2.72
CA GLN A 85 -6.70 8.16 2.18
C GLN A 85 -7.64 8.64 3.30
N ARG A 86 -8.10 9.89 3.21
CA ARG A 86 -9.11 10.49 4.11
C ARG A 86 -10.50 10.26 3.52
N GLY A 87 -11.32 9.47 4.20
CA GLY A 87 -12.65 9.10 3.73
C GLY A 87 -12.62 8.20 2.49
N THR A 88 -13.76 8.05 1.82
CA THR A 88 -13.90 7.19 0.62
C THR A 88 -14.51 7.89 -0.60
N ARG A 89 -15.03 9.11 -0.43
CA ARG A 89 -15.72 9.86 -1.48
C ARG A 89 -15.06 11.23 -1.68
N THR A 90 -14.99 11.67 -2.93
CA THR A 90 -14.65 13.05 -3.26
C THR A 90 -15.71 13.97 -2.68
N GLY A 91 -15.27 15.04 -2.02
CA GLY A 91 -16.16 16.06 -1.45
C GLY A 91 -15.61 17.46 -1.69
N SER A 92 -16.18 18.46 -1.00
CA SER A 92 -15.74 19.86 -1.10
C SER A 92 -14.27 20.09 -0.72
N LYS A 93 -13.66 19.16 0.01
CA LYS A 93 -12.23 19.17 0.39
C LYS A 93 -11.31 18.46 -0.61
N GLY A 94 -11.81 18.15 -1.80
CA GLY A 94 -11.04 17.50 -2.87
C GLY A 94 -11.07 15.97 -2.81
N VAL A 95 -10.15 15.36 -3.57
CA VAL A 95 -10.05 13.90 -3.70
C VAL A 95 -9.63 13.25 -2.37
N PRO A 96 -10.02 11.99 -2.09
CA PRO A 96 -9.70 11.31 -0.83
C PRO A 96 -8.20 11.09 -0.54
N VAL A 97 -7.34 10.98 -1.56
CA VAL A 97 -5.89 10.75 -1.38
C VAL A 97 -5.23 11.87 -0.59
N ARG A 98 -4.31 11.53 0.31
CA ARG A 98 -3.44 12.47 1.03
C ARG A 98 -1.98 12.09 0.74
N TYR A 99 -1.31 12.91 -0.08
CA TYR A 99 0.05 12.60 -0.53
C TYR A 99 1.05 12.61 0.63
N GLU A 100 0.86 13.48 1.61
CA GLU A 100 1.68 13.58 2.82
C GLU A 100 1.54 12.32 3.70
N ALA A 101 0.31 11.77 3.77
CA ALA A 101 0.06 10.51 4.45
C ALA A 101 0.70 9.33 3.71
N ILE A 102 0.62 9.30 2.38
CA ILE A 102 1.31 8.30 1.57
C ILE A 102 2.83 8.38 1.76
N ASP A 103 3.41 9.58 1.76
CA ASP A 103 4.85 9.77 1.99
C ASP A 103 5.31 9.23 3.35
N THR A 104 4.53 9.54 4.40
CA THR A 104 4.78 9.04 5.77
C THR A 104 4.68 7.51 5.82
N ALA A 105 3.64 6.93 5.22
CA ALA A 105 3.46 5.49 5.18
C ALA A 105 4.56 4.78 4.37
N LEU A 106 5.00 5.37 3.26
CA LEU A 106 6.13 4.85 2.47
C LEU A 106 7.44 4.88 3.26
N THR A 107 7.63 5.88 4.11
CA THR A 107 8.79 5.94 5.03
C THR A 107 8.78 4.78 6.03
N GLY A 108 7.63 4.50 6.64
CA GLY A 108 7.46 3.33 7.53
C GLY A 108 7.63 2.01 6.80
N LEU A 109 7.01 1.87 5.62
CA LEU A 109 7.15 0.70 4.75
C LEU A 109 8.61 0.44 4.39
N ALA A 110 9.38 1.48 4.09
CA ALA A 110 10.79 1.35 3.74
C ALA A 110 11.62 0.79 4.91
N ALA A 111 11.32 1.19 6.15
CA ALA A 111 11.96 0.61 7.34
C ALA A 111 11.68 -0.89 7.45
N HIS A 112 10.42 -1.31 7.25
CA HIS A 112 10.05 -2.73 7.23
C HIS A 112 10.73 -3.50 6.10
N ALA A 113 10.75 -2.94 4.89
CA ALA A 113 11.36 -3.58 3.72
C ALA A 113 12.86 -3.81 3.92
N LEU A 114 13.58 -2.82 4.46
CA LEU A 114 15.01 -2.96 4.77
C LEU A 114 15.27 -4.00 5.85
N ALA A 115 14.48 -3.98 6.93
CA ALA A 115 14.62 -4.95 8.02
C ALA A 115 14.40 -6.39 7.55
N LEU A 116 13.49 -6.61 6.61
CA LEU A 116 13.18 -7.92 6.05
C LEU A 116 14.07 -8.31 4.86
N GLY A 117 14.85 -7.38 4.29
CA GLY A 117 15.50 -7.57 3.00
C GLY A 117 14.49 -7.86 1.88
N ALA A 118 13.34 -7.20 1.91
CA ALA A 118 12.20 -7.48 1.03
C ALA A 118 12.12 -6.54 -0.18
N SER A 119 11.63 -7.06 -1.30
CA SER A 119 11.15 -6.24 -2.41
C SER A 119 9.72 -5.76 -2.16
N VAL A 120 9.35 -4.63 -2.74
CA VAL A 120 8.01 -4.04 -2.63
C VAL A 120 7.26 -4.18 -3.95
N HIS A 121 6.02 -4.66 -3.85
CA HIS A 121 5.11 -4.88 -4.97
C HIS A 121 3.82 -4.10 -4.72
N MET A 122 3.30 -3.38 -5.71
CA MET A 122 2.10 -2.56 -5.50
C MET A 122 1.32 -2.37 -6.79
N PRO A 123 -0.02 -2.20 -6.75
CA PRO A 123 -0.74 -1.61 -7.89
C PRO A 123 -0.31 -0.13 -8.05
N ARG A 124 -0.86 0.59 -9.02
CA ARG A 124 -0.80 2.07 -9.02
C ARG A 124 -1.55 2.65 -7.83
N ILE A 125 -0.89 2.71 -6.67
CA ILE A 125 -1.47 3.17 -5.41
C ILE A 125 -1.80 4.65 -5.46
N GLY A 126 -2.84 5.06 -4.73
CA GLY A 126 -3.34 6.42 -4.76
C GLY A 126 -3.96 6.84 -6.11
N CYS A 127 -4.10 5.93 -7.08
CA CYS A 127 -4.75 6.18 -8.36
C CYS A 127 -6.12 5.48 -8.45
N GLY A 128 -6.96 5.89 -9.41
CA GLY A 128 -8.30 5.32 -9.61
C GLY A 128 -9.36 5.94 -8.71
N LEU A 129 -10.06 5.12 -7.91
CA LEU A 129 -11.23 5.52 -7.11
C LEU A 129 -10.95 6.65 -6.12
N ALA A 130 -9.70 6.75 -5.67
CA ALA A 130 -9.26 7.77 -4.74
C ALA A 130 -8.90 9.10 -5.42
N GLY A 131 -8.89 9.16 -6.76
CA GLY A 131 -8.74 10.37 -7.57
C GLY A 131 -7.33 11.00 -7.58
N GLY A 132 -6.32 10.34 -7.02
CA GLY A 132 -4.94 10.82 -7.06
C GLY A 132 -4.27 10.57 -8.41
N LYS A 133 -3.17 11.29 -8.65
CA LYS A 133 -2.38 11.21 -9.88
C LYS A 133 -1.10 10.44 -9.61
N TRP A 134 -0.80 9.45 -10.46
CA TRP A 134 0.42 8.65 -10.34
C TRP A 134 1.67 9.53 -10.39
N SER A 135 1.66 10.58 -11.22
CA SER A 135 2.75 11.56 -11.31
C SER A 135 3.08 12.30 -10.01
N ARG A 136 2.20 12.23 -8.99
CA ARG A 136 2.48 12.74 -7.63
C ARG A 136 2.91 11.65 -6.65
N VAL A 137 2.56 10.39 -6.90
CA VAL A 137 2.91 9.26 -6.05
C VAL A 137 4.27 8.68 -6.43
N GLU A 138 4.57 8.62 -7.73
CA GLU A 138 5.81 8.07 -8.28
C GLU A 138 7.09 8.72 -7.72
N PRO A 139 7.17 10.07 -7.56
CA PRO A 139 8.32 10.67 -6.90
C PRO A 139 8.49 10.23 -5.45
N LEU A 140 7.39 10.05 -4.71
CA LEU A 140 7.42 9.59 -3.31
C LEU A 140 7.92 8.15 -3.21
N VAL A 141 7.43 7.26 -4.10
CA VAL A 141 7.91 5.88 -4.19
C VAL A 141 9.40 5.85 -4.54
N THR A 142 9.82 6.72 -5.47
CA THR A 142 11.22 6.82 -5.87
C THR A 142 12.11 7.26 -4.71
N GLU A 143 11.74 8.34 -4.02
CA GLU A 143 12.53 8.90 -2.92
C GLU A 143 12.57 7.96 -1.70
N ARG A 144 11.42 7.39 -1.31
CA ARG A 144 11.29 6.62 -0.07
C ARG A 144 11.66 5.15 -0.22
N LEU A 145 11.60 4.57 -1.43
CA LEU A 145 11.90 3.15 -1.64
C LEU A 145 13.11 2.93 -2.54
N THR A 146 13.04 3.27 -3.82
CA THR A 146 14.11 2.92 -4.76
C THR A 146 15.40 3.70 -4.51
N GLY A 147 15.30 4.95 -4.07
CA GLY A 147 16.41 5.78 -3.58
C GLY A 147 17.12 5.19 -2.36
N ARG A 148 16.46 4.28 -1.64
CA ARG A 148 17.02 3.54 -0.50
C ARG A 148 17.47 2.11 -0.87
N GLY A 149 17.54 1.80 -2.18
CA GLY A 149 17.98 0.50 -2.67
C GLY A 149 16.92 -0.61 -2.60
N ILE A 150 15.67 -0.28 -2.29
CA ILE A 150 14.57 -1.26 -2.24
C ILE A 150 14.07 -1.48 -3.67
N ALA A 151 14.05 -2.74 -4.11
CA ALA A 151 13.46 -3.10 -5.40
C ALA A 151 11.94 -2.90 -5.37
N VAL A 152 11.40 -2.18 -6.36
CA VAL A 152 9.97 -1.88 -6.47
C VAL A 152 9.41 -2.37 -7.79
N THR A 153 8.25 -3.03 -7.75
CA THR A 153 7.47 -3.38 -8.95
C THR A 153 6.05 -2.84 -8.84
N VAL A 154 5.64 -2.05 -9.82
CA VAL A 154 4.29 -1.52 -9.97
C VAL A 154 3.53 -2.34 -11.01
N TYR A 155 2.34 -2.79 -10.64
CA TYR A 155 1.49 -3.65 -11.44
C TYR A 155 0.34 -2.84 -12.03
N ASP A 156 0.27 -2.87 -13.36
CA ASP A 156 -0.86 -2.36 -14.12
C ASP A 156 -1.83 -3.49 -14.43
N HIS A 157 -3.09 -3.31 -14.06
CA HIS A 157 -4.16 -4.07 -14.68
C HIS A 157 -4.48 -3.38 -16.01
N GLY A 158 -4.44 -4.15 -17.10
CA GLY A 158 -4.76 -3.64 -18.44
C GLY A 158 -6.15 -3.04 -18.51
N ASP A 159 -6.31 -2.09 -19.44
CA ASP A 159 -7.56 -1.40 -19.78
C ASP A 159 -8.71 -2.36 -20.08
#